data_AF-A0A9D8LMA9-F1
#
_entry.id   AF-A0A9D8LMA9-F1
#
_cell.length_a   1.000
_cell.length_b   1.000
_cell.length_c   1.000
_cell.angle_alpha   90.00
_cell.angle_beta   90.00
_cell.angle_gamma   90.00
#
_symmetry.space_group_name_H-M   'P 1'
#
loop_
_entity.id
_entity.type
_entity.pdbx_description
1 polymer ?
#
loop_
_entity_poly.entity_id
_entity_poly.type
_entity_poly.pdbx_seq_one_letter_code
_entity_poly.pdbx_strand_id
1 'polypeptide(L)'
;PVGTLCNELAKLDHFAHPRAGEVFTLLRDCLAREFARLGRTADADTLAMQLLVQSQGVATLASAFRDETFVRGEVARMHAWLDAQDRPIPAA
;
A
#
# COMPACT_ATOMS: atom_id res chain seq x y z
N PRO A 1 13.94 -5.54 4.49
CA PRO A 1 13.31 -4.99 5.71
C PRO A 1 12.62 -3.62 5.46
N VAL A 2 11.84 -3.52 4.38
CA VAL A 2 10.99 -2.36 4.05
C VAL A 2 9.64 -2.46 4.80
N GLY A 3 9.18 -3.70 5.02
CA GLY A 3 7.94 -3.99 5.74
C GLY A 3 7.92 -3.47 7.17
N THR A 4 9.05 -3.37 7.88
CA THR A 4 9.09 -2.85 9.25
C THR A 4 8.88 -1.35 9.31
N LEU A 5 9.45 -0.56 8.39
CA LEU A 5 9.29 0.90 8.41
C LEU A 5 7.89 1.34 7.99
N CYS A 6 7.34 0.75 6.91
CA CYS A 6 5.96 1.02 6.50
C CYS A 6 4.95 0.56 7.56
N ASN A 7 5.22 -0.54 8.25
CA ASN A 7 4.36 -1.05 9.33
C ASN A 7 4.44 -0.20 10.61
N GLU A 8 5.60 0.35 10.96
CA GLU A 8 5.71 1.32 12.05
C GLU A 8 5.07 2.68 11.70
N LEU A 9 5.12 3.11 10.43
CA LEU A 9 4.46 4.34 9.96
C LEU A 9 2.93 4.20 9.85
N ALA A 10 2.42 3.03 9.45
CA ALA A 10 0.99 2.74 9.44
C ALA A 10 0.36 2.79 10.86
N LYS A 11 1.15 2.50 11.91
CA LYS A 11 0.71 2.67 13.31
C LYS A 11 0.57 4.14 13.71
N LEU A 12 1.30 5.05 13.05
CA LEU A 12 1.25 6.50 13.32
C LEU A 12 0.10 7.20 12.60
N ASP A 13 -0.51 6.54 11.61
CA ASP A 13 -1.60 7.03 10.76
C ASP A 13 -2.94 7.20 11.52
N HIS A 14 -2.97 6.84 12.81
CA HIS A 14 -4.13 7.01 13.67
C HIS A 14 -4.27 8.41 14.31
N PHE A 15 -3.35 9.35 14.06
CA PHE A 15 -3.44 10.71 14.61
C PHE A 15 -3.75 11.75 13.52
N ALA A 16 -5.03 12.11 13.42
CA ALA A 16 -5.52 13.19 12.55
C ALA A 16 -4.85 14.54 12.88
N HIS A 17 -3.97 15.03 12.00
CA HIS A 17 -3.39 16.38 12.08
C HIS A 17 -2.83 16.83 10.71
N PRO A 18 -2.51 18.13 10.48
CA PRO A 18 -1.97 18.66 9.22
C PRO A 18 -0.74 17.94 8.65
N ARG A 19 -0.06 17.13 9.48
CA ARG A 19 1.06 16.26 9.12
C ARG A 19 0.66 14.94 8.45
N ALA A 20 -0.63 14.58 8.41
CA ALA A 20 -1.10 13.37 7.74
C ALA A 20 -0.76 13.37 6.25
N GLY A 21 -0.80 14.55 5.60
CA GLY A 21 -0.36 14.70 4.22
C GLY A 21 1.11 14.30 4.01
N GLU A 22 1.99 14.69 4.92
CA GLU A 22 3.42 14.34 4.86
C GLU A 22 3.65 12.83 5.05
N VAL A 23 2.90 12.19 5.96
CA VAL A 23 2.93 10.73 6.16
C VAL A 23 2.48 10.00 4.88
N PHE A 24 1.40 10.46 4.25
CA PHE A 24 0.94 9.89 2.98
C PHE A 24 1.94 10.09 1.84
N THR A 25 2.60 11.25 1.76
CA THR A 25 3.68 11.49 0.79
C THR A 25 4.84 10.52 1.02
N LEU A 26 5.30 10.34 2.26
CA LEU A 26 6.38 9.40 2.59
C LEU A 26 6.03 7.95 2.22
N LEU A 27 4.80 7.52 2.50
CA LEU A 27 4.32 6.19 2.14
C LEU A 27 4.23 6.01 0.62
N ARG A 28 3.67 6.99 -0.09
CA ARG A 28 3.61 7.00 -1.56
C ARG A 28 5.00 6.87 -2.16
N ASP A 29 5.95 7.70 -1.73
CA ASP A 29 7.31 7.69 -2.26
C ASP A 29 8.03 6.37 -1.98
N CYS A 30 7.78 5.78 -0.80
CA CYS A 30 8.33 4.47 -0.46
C CYS A 30 7.78 3.37 -1.36
N LEU A 31 6.46 3.33 -1.54
CA LEU A 31 5.80 2.34 -2.41
C LEU A 31 6.24 2.51 -3.86
N ALA A 32 6.36 3.74 -4.36
CA ALA A 32 6.80 4.01 -5.73
C ALA A 32 8.24 3.49 -5.96
N ARG A 33 9.15 3.65 -4.99
CA ARG A 33 10.49 3.07 -5.07
C ARG A 33 10.48 1.55 -5.13
N GLU A 34 9.58 0.88 -4.42
CA GLU A 34 9.47 -0.58 -4.47
C GLU A 34 8.89 -1.05 -5.82
N PHE A 35 7.87 -0.38 -6.37
CA PHE A 35 7.39 -0.68 -7.72
C PHE A 35 8.46 -0.44 -8.79
N ALA A 36 9.26 0.61 -8.65
CA ALA A 36 10.39 0.86 -9.54
C ALA A 36 11.43 -0.28 -9.48
N ARG A 37 11.68 -0.85 -8.28
CA ARG A 37 12.56 -2.02 -8.09
C ARG A 37 12.01 -3.29 -8.72
N LEU A 38 10.68 -3.40 -8.84
CA LEU A 38 9.99 -4.46 -9.57
C LEU A 38 9.95 -4.23 -11.09
N GLY A 39 10.68 -3.24 -11.61
CA GLY A 39 10.73 -2.93 -13.05
C GLY A 39 9.55 -2.10 -13.57
N ARG A 40 8.64 -1.67 -12.69
CA ARG A 40 7.45 -0.87 -13.01
C ARG A 40 7.72 0.63 -12.88
N THR A 41 8.84 1.12 -13.40
CA THR A 41 9.26 2.52 -13.24
C THR A 41 8.30 3.52 -13.91
N ALA A 42 7.65 3.14 -15.01
CA ALA A 42 6.75 4.02 -15.77
C ALA A 42 5.43 4.32 -15.03
N ASP A 43 4.96 3.37 -14.21
CA ASP A 43 3.68 3.41 -13.51
C ASP A 43 3.81 3.29 -11.98
N ALA A 44 5.04 3.31 -11.45
CA ALA A 44 5.35 3.15 -10.03
C ALA A 44 4.56 4.08 -9.10
N ASP A 45 4.46 5.35 -9.46
CA ASP A 45 3.73 6.35 -8.67
C ASP A 45 2.21 6.09 -8.66
N THR A 46 1.66 5.71 -9.82
CA THR A 46 0.26 5.34 -9.97
C THR A 46 -0.08 4.10 -9.15
N LEU A 47 0.77 3.07 -9.24
CA LEU A 47 0.61 1.83 -8.48
C LEU A 47 0.73 2.07 -6.96
N ALA A 48 1.67 2.93 -6.55
CA ALA A 48 1.81 3.36 -5.16
C ALA A 48 0.54 4.05 -4.64
N MET A 49 -0.02 4.97 -5.42
CA MET A 49 -1.24 5.69 -5.05
C MET A 49 -2.45 4.75 -4.99
N GLN A 50 -2.59 3.80 -5.92
CA GLN A 50 -3.66 2.80 -5.89
C GLN A 50 -3.60 1.92 -4.65
N LEU A 51 -2.41 1.41 -4.31
CA LEU A 51 -2.23 0.60 -3.12
C LEU A 51 -2.53 1.39 -1.85
N LEU A 52 -2.07 2.64 -1.78
CA LEU A 52 -2.35 3.53 -0.65
C LEU A 52 -3.86 3.77 -0.45
N VAL A 53 -4.60 4.08 -1.54
CA VAL A 53 -6.06 4.25 -1.47
C VAL A 53 -6.77 2.99 -0.98
N GLN A 54 -6.38 1.81 -1.48
CA GLN A 54 -6.98 0.56 -1.04
C GLN A 54 -6.71 0.30 0.45
N SER A 55 -5.47 0.52 0.93
CA SER A 55 -5.13 0.32 2.34
C SER A 55 -5.92 1.23 3.28
N GLN A 56 -6.15 2.49 2.89
CA GLN A 56 -6.94 3.42 3.69
C GLN A 56 -8.44 3.04 3.75
N GLY A 57 -8.98 2.56 2.62
CA GLY A 57 -10.35 2.04 2.57
C GLY A 57 -10.56 0.85 3.52
N VAL A 58 -9.62 -0.09 3.52
CA VAL A 58 -9.65 -1.25 4.42
C VAL A 58 -9.52 -0.82 5.88
N ALA A 59 -8.57 0.06 6.21
CA ALA A 59 -8.40 0.57 7.58
C ALA A 59 -9.67 1.28 8.09
N THR A 60 -10.31 2.09 7.23
CA THR A 60 -11.57 2.76 7.57
C THR A 60 -12.67 1.75 7.88
N LEU A 61 -12.89 0.76 7.00
CA LEU A 61 -13.93 -0.26 7.18
C LEU A 61 -13.62 -1.19 8.37
N ALA A 62 -12.35 -1.54 8.58
CA ALA A 62 -11.89 -2.29 9.74
C ALA A 62 -12.22 -1.57 11.06
N SER A 63 -11.97 -0.26 11.11
CA SER A 63 -12.25 0.55 12.30
C SER A 63 -13.75 0.68 12.58
N ALA A 64 -14.56 0.75 11.53
CA ALA A 64 -16.02 0.90 11.62
C ALA A 64 -16.72 -0.40 12.00
N PHE A 65 -16.35 -1.53 11.38
CA PHE A 65 -17.06 -2.80 11.54
C PHE A 65 -16.37 -3.80 12.47
N ARG A 66 -15.07 -3.59 12.79
CA ARG A 66 -14.25 -4.50 13.61
C ARG A 66 -14.29 -5.97 13.14
N ASP A 67 -14.46 -6.18 11.84
CA ASP A 67 -14.55 -7.49 11.23
C ASP A 67 -13.17 -7.96 10.77
N GLU A 68 -12.54 -8.81 11.58
CA GLU A 68 -11.22 -9.38 11.25
C GLU A 68 -11.25 -10.28 10.00
N THR A 69 -12.38 -10.90 9.68
CA THR A 69 -12.51 -11.77 8.50
C THR A 69 -12.46 -10.92 7.24
N PHE A 70 -13.18 -9.80 7.24
CA PHE A 70 -13.13 -8.80 6.17
C PHE A 70 -11.69 -8.28 5.96
N VAL A 71 -11.01 -7.87 7.03
CA VAL A 71 -9.63 -7.36 6.95
C VAL A 71 -8.68 -8.39 6.35
N ARG A 72 -8.76 -9.65 6.80
CA ARG A 72 -7.93 -10.74 6.24
C ARG A 72 -8.20 -10.96 4.75
N GLY A 73 -9.46 -10.90 4.34
CA GLY A 73 -9.86 -11.04 2.93
C GLY A 73 -9.29 -9.93 2.05
N GLU A 74 -9.35 -8.68 2.51
CA GLU A 74 -8.81 -7.55 1.74
C GLU A 74 -7.28 -7.57 1.67
N VAL A 75 -6.60 -7.95 2.76
CA VAL A 75 -5.14 -8.17 2.74
C VAL A 75 -4.77 -9.26 1.72
N ALA A 76 -5.51 -10.37 1.65
CA ALA A 76 -5.26 -11.42 0.66
C ALA A 76 -5.46 -10.92 -0.78
N ARG A 77 -6.47 -10.08 -1.03
CA ARG A 77 -6.70 -9.45 -2.34
C ARG A 77 -5.59 -8.49 -2.73
N MET A 78 -5.06 -7.70 -1.78
CA MET A 78 -3.91 -6.83 -2.03
C MET A 78 -2.67 -7.62 -2.43
N HIS A 79 -2.38 -8.74 -1.76
CA HIS A 79 -1.27 -9.63 -2.14
C HIS A 79 -1.47 -10.21 -3.54
N ALA A 80 -2.65 -10.75 -3.85
CA ALA A 80 -2.94 -11.28 -5.18
C ALA A 80 -2.82 -10.21 -6.28
N TRP A 81 -3.21 -8.97 -5.99
CA TRP A 81 -3.06 -7.84 -6.91
C TRP A 81 -1.58 -7.47 -7.13
N LEU A 82 -0.76 -7.48 -6.07
CA LEU A 82 0.68 -7.24 -6.14
C LEU A 82 1.39 -8.32 -6.97
N ASP A 83 1.06 -9.60 -6.75
CA ASP A 83 1.61 -10.72 -7.51
C ASP A 83 1.28 -10.59 -9.01
N ALA A 84 0.10 -10.04 -9.34
CA ALA A 84 -0.27 -9.77 -10.72
C ALA A 84 0.56 -8.64 -11.37
N GLN A 85 1.16 -7.74 -10.58
CA GLN A 85 2.05 -6.68 -11.09
C GLN A 85 3.48 -7.16 -11.38
N ASP A 86 3.89 -8.29 -10.78
CA ASP A 86 5.21 -8.92 -10.94
C ASP A 86 5.29 -9.85 -12.17
N ARG A 87 4.29 -9.82 -13.07
CA ARG A 87 4.33 -10.68 -14.26
C ARG A 87 5.55 -10.31 -15.13
N PRO A 88 6.45 -11.26 -15.44
CA PRO A 88 7.61 -10.98 -16.27
C PRO A 88 7.17 -10.51 -17.65
N ILE A 89 7.83 -9.48 -18.17
CA ILE A 89 7.76 -9.12 -19.60
C ILE A 89 8.16 -10.38 -20.38
N PRO A 90 7.35 -10.90 -21.31
CA PRO A 90 7.76 -12.02 -22.14
C PRO A 90 9.01 -11.59 -22.91
N ALA A 91 10.12 -12.32 -22.74
CA ALA A 91 11.30 -12.13 -23.56
C ALA A 91 10.90 -12.37 -25.03
N ALA A 92 11.04 -11.34 -25.85
CA ALA A 92 10.81 -11.38 -27.30
C ALA A 92 11.85 -12.26 -28.00
#